data_AF-A0A8K0HKJ6-F1
#
_entry.id   AF-A0A8K0HKJ6-F1
#
_cell.length_a   1.000
_cell.length_b   1.000
_cell.length_c   1.000
_cell.angle_alpha   90.00
_cell.angle_beta   90.00
_cell.angle_gamma   90.00
#
_symmetry.space_group_name_H-M   'P 1'
#
loop_
_entity.id
_entity.type
_entity.pdbx_description
1 polymer ?
#
loop_
_entity_poly.entity_id
_entity_poly.type
_entity_poly.pdbx_seq_one_letter_code
_entity_poly.pdbx_strand_id
1 'polypeptide(L)'
;MLPLSLLKTSQGHPMLVELKNGETYNGHLVNCDTWMNIHLREVICTSKDGDRFWRMPECYIRGNTIKYLRVPDEVIDKVQEETKTRSDRKPPGVGRGRGRGREEGGGGRQAKGFGHGVDDAGSRGMGGGRGRGSAGRTGGNKENSRSRSLSPPPMAEIKADSDTFLAVPLSPELVISDQKLQKPKRVASVDIFRGLTVALMILVDDAGGEWPVIGHAPWNGCNLADFVMPFFLFIVGMSIALSLKRIPNQLVAVRKVILRTLKLLFWGLLLQGGFSHAPDKLTYGVDMKVIRWCGILQRIALAFLVVALMEIVSRGSQTKALTPGQFSIFKLYAWHWMVGAGVLVVYLAVIYGMYVPDWHFTVHRKDSIDYGKSFSVSCNVRGKLDPPCNAVGYIDRKVLGINHMYHHPAWRRSKACTDDSPYEGPFRKGAPSWCHAPFEPEGILSSVSAILSTIIGVHFGHVLIHLKGHPERLKHWFLMGFALLISGITLHFTHAIPLNKQLYTLSYVCVTAGAAALAFSAFYIVVDVFNLKYLFLPLEWIGMNAMLVYVMAAEGIFAGFINGWYYDDPHNTLIYWIQKHVFVGVWHSRRVGILLYVIFAEILFWGIVAGVLHCLSIYWKL
;
A
#
# COMPACT_ATOMS: atom_id res chain seq x y z
N MET A 1 -0.59 -18.80 28.68
CA MET A 1 0.45 -17.75 28.81
C MET A 1 1.04 -17.43 27.46
N LEU A 2 1.39 -16.17 27.17
CA LEU A 2 2.08 -15.82 25.93
C LEU A 2 3.57 -16.21 26.05
N PRO A 3 4.18 -16.90 25.06
CA PRO A 3 5.58 -17.33 25.11
C PRO A 3 6.59 -16.20 25.34
N LEU A 4 6.32 -15.00 24.82
CA LEU A 4 7.17 -13.81 25.05
C LEU A 4 7.06 -13.27 26.48
N SER A 5 5.93 -13.47 27.16
CA SER A 5 5.80 -13.08 28.57
C SER A 5 6.63 -14.00 29.45
N LEU A 6 6.57 -15.30 29.21
CA LEU A 6 7.41 -16.28 29.90
C LEU A 6 8.89 -15.93 29.72
N LEU A 7 9.32 -15.68 28.48
CA LEU A 7 10.72 -15.36 28.18
C LEU A 7 11.20 -14.04 28.82
N LYS A 8 10.32 -13.05 28.96
CA LYS A 8 10.62 -11.81 29.70
C LYS A 8 10.78 -12.08 31.20
N THR A 9 9.91 -12.91 31.79
CA THR A 9 10.04 -13.30 33.20
C THR A 9 11.22 -14.25 33.45
N SER A 10 11.67 -14.98 32.42
CA SER A 10 12.89 -15.81 32.46
C SER A 10 14.19 -15.00 32.45
N GLN A 11 14.15 -13.66 32.39
CA GLN A 11 15.35 -12.85 32.45
C GLN A 11 16.11 -13.13 33.77
N GLY A 12 17.42 -13.38 33.66
CA GLY A 12 18.30 -13.77 34.75
C GLY A 12 18.39 -15.28 35.01
N HIS A 13 17.53 -16.11 34.40
CA HIS A 13 17.51 -17.57 34.63
C HIS A 13 18.33 -18.33 33.57
N PRO A 14 18.89 -19.51 33.92
CA PRO A 14 19.57 -20.38 32.97
C PRO A 14 18.57 -20.94 31.95
N MET A 15 19.00 -21.11 30.70
CA MET A 15 18.19 -21.73 29.65
C MET A 15 19.05 -22.44 28.62
N LEU A 16 18.45 -23.45 27.99
CA LEU A 16 19.03 -24.16 26.85
C LEU A 16 18.27 -23.78 25.58
N VAL A 17 19.02 -23.44 24.53
CA VAL A 17 18.51 -22.98 23.25
C VAL A 17 19.00 -23.92 22.16
N GLU A 18 18.09 -24.57 21.43
CA GLU A 18 18.46 -25.34 20.23
C GLU A 18 18.17 -24.49 18.99
N LEU A 19 19.17 -24.38 18.11
CA LEU A 19 19.04 -23.69 16.83
C LEU A 19 18.60 -24.66 15.72
N LYS A 20 18.07 -24.11 14.62
CA LYS A 20 17.64 -24.89 13.45
C LYS A 20 18.77 -25.63 12.74
N ASN A 21 20.01 -25.19 12.90
CA ASN A 21 21.19 -25.88 12.40
C ASN A 21 21.61 -27.08 13.28
N GLY A 22 20.97 -27.27 14.44
CA GLY A 22 21.23 -28.36 15.39
C GLY A 22 22.24 -28.04 16.49
N GLU A 23 22.83 -26.83 16.50
CA GLU A 23 23.68 -26.39 17.62
C GLU A 23 22.85 -26.05 18.85
N THR A 24 23.40 -26.28 20.04
CA THR A 24 22.75 -25.95 21.31
C THR A 24 23.56 -24.93 22.11
N TYR A 25 22.89 -23.97 22.73
CA TYR A 25 23.48 -22.91 23.53
C TYR A 25 22.88 -22.97 24.93
N ASN A 26 23.71 -23.18 25.95
CA ASN A 26 23.30 -23.17 27.34
C ASN A 26 23.90 -21.95 28.04
N GLY A 27 23.08 -21.09 28.64
CA GLY A 27 23.53 -19.87 29.32
C GLY A 27 22.41 -19.14 30.04
N HIS A 28 22.73 -18.02 30.69
CA HIS A 28 21.75 -17.22 31.42
C HIS A 28 21.16 -16.12 30.53
N LEU A 29 19.83 -15.99 30.51
CA LEU A 29 19.16 -14.96 29.70
C LEU A 29 19.40 -13.57 30.28
N VAL A 30 20.03 -12.70 29.51
CA VAL A 30 20.27 -11.30 29.86
C VAL A 30 19.13 -10.42 29.37
N ASN A 31 18.63 -10.64 28.14
CA ASN A 31 17.57 -9.84 27.55
C ASN A 31 16.87 -10.59 26.41
N CYS A 32 15.60 -10.28 26.16
CA CYS A 32 14.86 -10.73 24.98
C CYS A 32 14.01 -9.61 24.37
N ASP A 33 13.95 -9.55 23.03
CA ASP A 33 13.14 -8.56 22.32
C ASP A 33 11.80 -9.13 21.79
N THR A 34 11.01 -8.29 21.13
CA THR A 34 9.71 -8.70 20.56
C THR A 34 9.81 -9.66 19.37
N TRP A 35 11.02 -9.84 18.82
CA TRP A 35 11.31 -10.76 17.72
C TRP A 35 11.94 -12.07 18.22
N MET A 36 11.96 -12.28 19.55
CA MET A 36 12.56 -13.44 20.19
C MET A 36 14.08 -13.53 19.97
N ASN A 37 14.73 -12.41 19.63
CA ASN A 37 16.18 -12.32 19.72
C ASN A 37 16.57 -12.33 21.19
N ILE A 38 17.59 -13.11 21.53
CA ILE A 38 18.02 -13.31 22.91
C ILE A 38 19.49 -13.00 23.07
N HIS A 39 19.82 -12.43 24.22
CA HIS A 39 21.18 -12.22 24.67
C HIS A 39 21.44 -13.14 25.86
N LEU A 40 22.44 -14.01 25.75
CA LEU A 40 22.84 -14.95 26.80
C LEU A 40 24.21 -14.56 27.36
N ARG A 41 24.44 -14.79 28.65
CA ARG A 41 25.76 -14.69 29.31
C ARG A 41 26.22 -16.05 29.82
N GLU A 42 27.53 -16.21 29.95
CA GLU A 42 28.19 -17.44 30.42
C GLU A 42 27.77 -18.66 29.59
N VAL A 43 27.96 -18.56 28.28
CA VAL A 43 27.35 -19.45 27.30
C VAL A 43 28.27 -20.62 26.98
N ILE A 44 27.72 -21.83 26.98
CA ILE A 44 28.35 -23.03 26.43
C ILE A 44 27.60 -23.41 25.17
N CYS A 45 28.27 -23.33 24.03
CA CYS A 45 27.78 -23.79 22.74
C CYS A 45 28.26 -25.21 22.48
N THR A 46 27.35 -26.10 22.11
CA THR A 46 27.63 -27.49 21.72
C THR A 46 27.30 -27.66 20.24
N SER A 47 28.23 -28.23 19.47
CA SER A 47 28.01 -28.56 18.06
C SER A 47 26.83 -29.53 17.88
N LYS A 48 26.26 -29.55 16.68
CA LYS A 48 25.21 -30.52 16.28
C LYS A 48 25.57 -31.98 16.59
N ASP A 49 26.84 -32.35 16.44
CA ASP A 49 27.31 -33.73 16.64
C ASP A 49 27.55 -34.07 18.12
N GLY A 50 27.44 -33.10 19.04
CA GLY A 50 27.69 -33.29 20.48
C GLY A 50 29.16 -33.32 20.89
N ASP A 51 30.10 -33.34 19.93
CA ASP A 51 31.51 -33.60 20.20
C ASP A 51 32.36 -32.35 20.50
N ARG A 52 31.90 -31.16 20.08
CA ARG A 52 32.65 -29.90 20.23
C ARG A 52 31.90 -28.91 21.10
N PHE A 53 32.61 -28.36 22.10
CA PHE A 53 32.09 -27.40 23.06
C PHE A 53 32.91 -26.11 23.01
N TRP A 54 32.23 -24.96 22.93
CA TRP A 54 32.84 -23.64 23.01
C TRP A 54 32.23 -22.88 24.18
N ARG A 55 33.09 -22.30 25.02
CA ARG A 55 32.66 -21.39 26.09
C ARG A 55 32.83 -19.95 25.62
N MET A 56 31.78 -19.16 25.74
CA MET A 56 31.76 -17.74 25.37
C MET A 56 31.22 -16.91 26.53
N PRO A 57 31.76 -15.70 26.76
CA PRO A 57 31.28 -14.84 27.83
C PRO A 57 29.85 -14.37 27.58
N GLU A 58 29.51 -14.02 26.33
CA GLU A 58 28.19 -13.58 25.91
C GLU A 58 27.91 -14.06 24.48
N CYS A 59 26.63 -14.24 24.15
CA CYS A 59 26.18 -14.62 22.81
C CYS A 59 24.85 -13.93 22.48
N TYR A 60 24.74 -13.42 21.25
CA TYR A 60 23.51 -12.88 20.69
C TYR A 60 22.95 -13.85 19.65
N ILE A 61 21.73 -14.33 19.88
CA ILE A 61 21.05 -15.30 19.01
C ILE A 61 19.82 -14.65 18.37
N ARG A 62 19.68 -14.78 17.05
CA ARG A 62 18.51 -14.28 16.31
C ARG A 62 17.30 -15.19 16.52
N GLY A 63 16.13 -14.62 16.80
CA GLY A 63 14.92 -15.39 17.10
C GLY A 63 14.47 -16.30 15.96
N ASN A 64 14.72 -15.91 14.70
CA ASN A 64 14.34 -16.71 13.54
C ASN A 64 15.19 -17.99 13.33
N THR A 65 16.35 -18.09 14.00
CA THR A 65 17.22 -19.28 13.96
C THR A 65 16.94 -20.26 15.09
N ILE A 66 16.14 -19.88 16.09
CA ILE A 66 15.78 -20.73 17.23
C ILE A 66 14.76 -21.78 16.79
N LYS A 67 14.98 -23.03 17.23
CA LYS A 67 14.03 -24.15 17.06
C LYS A 67 13.15 -24.28 18.30
N TYR A 68 13.73 -24.36 19.49
CA TYR A 68 13.02 -24.28 20.77
C TYR A 68 13.92 -23.77 21.90
N LEU A 69 13.29 -23.40 23.02
CA LEU A 69 13.94 -22.96 24.26
C LEU A 69 13.48 -23.85 25.40
N ARG A 70 14.40 -24.22 26.29
CA ARG A 70 14.12 -24.93 27.53
C ARG A 70 14.37 -24.00 28.70
N VAL A 71 13.33 -23.80 29.51
CA VAL A 71 13.32 -22.92 30.68
C VAL A 71 13.14 -23.78 31.94
N PRO A 72 13.71 -23.40 33.10
CA PRO A 72 13.49 -24.11 34.37
C PRO A 72 12.03 -24.04 34.82
N ASP A 73 11.56 -25.10 35.49
CA ASP A 73 10.17 -25.22 35.95
C ASP A 73 9.81 -24.12 36.98
N GLU A 74 10.77 -23.67 37.79
CA GLU A 74 10.60 -22.57 38.75
C GLU A 74 10.11 -21.25 38.11
N VAL A 75 10.44 -21.01 36.84
CA VAL A 75 10.01 -19.80 36.13
C VAL A 75 8.56 -19.94 35.67
N ILE A 76 8.13 -21.16 35.35
CA ILE A 76 6.76 -21.44 34.90
C ILE A 76 5.80 -21.17 36.07
N ASP A 77 6.16 -21.60 37.28
CA ASP A 77 5.35 -21.40 38.49
C ASP A 77 5.22 -19.92 38.86
N LYS A 78 6.32 -19.15 38.80
CA LYS A 78 6.30 -17.70 39.07
C LYS A 78 5.38 -16.94 38.12
N VAL A 79 5.35 -17.29 36.84
CA VAL A 79 4.47 -16.63 35.86
C VAL A 79 3.00 -17.00 36.09
N GLN A 80 2.72 -18.21 36.61
CA GLN A 80 1.35 -18.64 36.94
C GLN A 80 0.80 -17.81 38.11
N GLU A 81 1.63 -17.57 39.11
CA GLU A 81 1.31 -16.71 40.26
C GLU A 81 1.14 -15.24 39.88
N GLU A 82 2.02 -14.69 39.01
CA GLU A 82 1.88 -13.32 38.49
C GLU A 82 0.61 -13.13 37.64
N THR A 83 0.19 -14.16 36.91
CA THR A 83 -1.04 -14.10 36.09
C THR A 83 -2.29 -14.14 36.98
N LYS A 84 -2.27 -14.91 38.08
CA LYS A 84 -3.36 -14.96 39.09
C LYS A 84 -3.47 -13.66 39.88
N THR A 85 -2.34 -13.12 40.36
CA THR A 85 -2.35 -11.85 41.12
C THR A 85 -2.77 -10.63 40.29
N ARG A 86 -2.58 -10.69 38.96
CA ARG A 86 -3.01 -9.64 38.03
C ARG A 86 -4.51 -9.71 37.67
N SER A 87 -5.16 -10.87 37.80
CA SER A 87 -6.63 -10.96 37.64
C SER A 87 -7.41 -10.41 38.83
N ASP A 88 -6.81 -10.38 40.02
CA ASP A 88 -7.48 -9.93 41.25
C ASP A 88 -7.42 -8.40 41.46
N ARG A 89 -6.64 -7.66 40.66
CA ARG A 89 -6.54 -6.20 40.75
C ARG A 89 -7.48 -5.50 39.76
N LYS A 90 -8.74 -5.33 40.16
CA LYS A 90 -9.69 -4.36 39.56
C LYS A 90 -9.21 -2.92 39.87
N PRO A 91 -9.21 -1.96 38.92
CA PRO A 91 -8.86 -0.58 39.23
C PRO A 91 -10.01 0.13 39.96
N PRO A 92 -9.75 0.96 41.00
CA PRO A 92 -10.79 1.72 41.68
C PRO A 92 -11.29 2.87 40.80
N GLY A 93 -12.60 3.08 40.79
CA GLY A 93 -13.25 4.21 40.11
C GLY A 93 -12.85 5.55 40.71
N VAL A 94 -12.54 6.52 39.84
CA VAL A 94 -12.22 7.89 40.25
C VAL A 94 -13.49 8.73 40.27
N GLY A 95 -13.94 9.03 41.49
CA GLY A 95 -14.97 10.01 41.80
C GLY A 95 -14.45 11.44 41.84
N ARG A 96 -15.41 12.37 41.77
CA ARG A 96 -15.29 13.83 41.80
C ARG A 96 -14.45 14.38 42.98
N GLY A 97 -13.61 15.38 42.67
CA GLY A 97 -13.67 16.70 43.32
C GLY A 97 -12.69 17.06 44.45
N ARG A 98 -12.04 18.22 44.24
CA ARG A 98 -11.47 19.22 45.19
C ARG A 98 -10.16 18.92 45.94
N GLY A 99 -9.23 19.88 45.85
CA GLY A 99 -8.46 20.35 47.01
C GLY A 99 -6.96 20.60 46.82
N ARG A 100 -6.60 21.89 46.80
CA ARG A 100 -5.27 22.55 46.83
C ARG A 100 -4.15 21.99 47.76
N GLY A 101 -2.90 22.32 47.37
CA GLY A 101 -1.70 22.56 48.22
C GLY A 101 -0.44 21.93 47.60
N ARG A 102 0.42 22.61 46.80
CA ARG A 102 1.49 23.60 47.08
C ARG A 102 2.56 23.13 48.08
N GLU A 103 3.76 22.85 47.56
CA GLU A 103 5.13 23.13 48.09
C GLU A 103 6.13 22.60 47.02
N GLU A 104 6.91 23.47 46.35
CA GLU A 104 8.29 23.89 46.68
C GLU A 104 9.28 22.71 46.78
N GLY A 105 10.45 22.66 46.12
CA GLY A 105 11.18 23.61 45.28
C GLY A 105 12.57 23.02 44.94
N GLY A 106 13.27 23.66 43.98
CA GLY A 106 14.74 23.61 43.75
C GLY A 106 15.35 22.28 43.26
N GLY A 107 16.28 22.21 42.31
CA GLY A 107 17.11 23.21 41.66
C GLY A 107 18.54 22.67 41.48
N GLY A 108 19.06 22.71 40.25
CA GLY A 108 20.51 22.69 39.90
C GLY A 108 21.21 21.33 39.93
N ARG A 109 21.79 20.78 38.85
CA ARG A 109 22.83 21.21 37.86
C ARG A 109 24.22 20.64 38.20
N GLN A 110 24.73 19.85 37.23
CA GLN A 110 26.15 19.73 36.79
C GLN A 110 27.17 19.11 37.78
N ALA A 111 28.27 18.46 37.39
CA ALA A 111 28.79 17.96 36.13
C ALA A 111 30.04 17.09 36.43
N LYS A 112 30.41 16.23 35.46
CA LYS A 112 31.77 15.80 35.09
C LYS A 112 32.71 15.16 36.12
N GLY A 113 33.38 14.10 35.66
CA GLY A 113 34.84 14.00 35.86
C GLY A 113 35.37 12.59 36.06
N PHE A 114 35.93 12.03 35.00
CA PHE A 114 36.77 10.83 34.97
C PHE A 114 37.99 10.93 35.92
N GLY A 115 38.46 9.78 36.42
CA GLY A 115 39.79 9.66 37.01
C GLY A 115 40.07 8.28 37.57
N HIS A 116 41.00 7.59 36.95
CA HIS A 116 41.35 6.18 37.09
C HIS A 116 42.36 5.97 38.24
N GLY A 117 42.27 4.81 38.92
CA GLY A 117 43.45 3.95 39.09
C GLY A 117 44.09 3.81 40.47
N VAL A 118 44.29 2.53 40.80
CA VAL A 118 45.48 1.91 41.43
C VAL A 118 45.45 1.71 42.96
N ASP A 119 45.13 0.46 43.28
CA ASP A 119 45.86 -0.52 44.11
C ASP A 119 46.08 -0.33 45.62
N ASP A 120 45.56 -1.34 46.31
CA ASP A 120 46.29 -2.34 47.10
C ASP A 120 46.10 -2.41 48.62
N ALA A 121 45.78 -3.64 49.01
CA ALA A 121 46.20 -4.42 50.16
C ALA A 121 46.18 -3.83 51.59
N GLY A 122 45.66 -4.65 52.52
CA GLY A 122 46.32 -4.77 53.83
C GLY A 122 45.42 -4.98 55.04
N SER A 123 45.00 -6.22 55.26
CA SER A 123 45.06 -6.97 56.53
C SER A 123 44.85 -6.30 57.90
N ARG A 124 43.89 -6.90 58.61
CA ARG A 124 43.91 -7.37 60.02
C ARG A 124 43.86 -6.38 61.20
N GLY A 125 42.88 -6.69 62.06
CA GLY A 125 42.85 -6.46 63.50
C GLY A 125 41.50 -5.91 63.96
N MET A 126 40.93 -6.12 65.14
CA MET A 126 41.06 -7.07 66.25
C MET A 126 40.01 -6.60 67.29
N GLY A 127 39.38 -7.51 68.04
CA GLY A 127 38.55 -7.17 69.23
C GLY A 127 37.12 -6.71 68.89
N GLY A 128 36.05 -7.14 69.54
CA GLY A 128 35.84 -7.91 70.76
C GLY A 128 34.44 -7.53 71.28
N GLY A 129 33.66 -8.47 71.83
CA GLY A 129 32.51 -8.12 72.67
C GLY A 129 31.21 -8.92 72.49
N ARG A 130 31.09 -9.99 73.29
CA ARG A 130 29.93 -10.43 74.10
C ARG A 130 28.51 -10.51 73.48
N GLY A 131 27.93 -11.71 73.60
CA GLY A 131 26.47 -11.88 73.73
C GLY A 131 26.00 -13.34 73.71
N ARG A 132 25.59 -13.84 74.89
CA ARG A 132 24.90 -15.12 75.23
C ARG A 132 23.85 -15.57 74.19
N GLY A 133 23.49 -16.84 74.01
CA GLY A 133 23.78 -18.11 74.68
C GLY A 133 22.71 -19.16 74.31
N SER A 134 22.99 -20.44 74.60
CA SER A 134 22.08 -21.61 74.62
C SER A 134 21.45 -22.07 73.28
N ALA A 135 21.30 -23.35 72.96
CA ALA A 135 21.62 -24.62 73.63
C ALA A 135 21.45 -25.76 72.61
N GLY A 136 22.29 -26.80 72.74
CA GLY A 136 22.02 -28.23 72.46
C GLY A 136 21.47 -28.68 71.10
N ARG A 137 21.69 -29.92 70.63
CA ARG A 137 22.33 -31.10 71.21
C ARG A 137 22.41 -32.15 70.09
N THR A 138 23.61 -32.73 69.94
CA THR A 138 23.91 -34.17 69.76
C THR A 138 23.42 -35.00 68.56
N GLY A 139 24.40 -35.75 68.00
CA GLY A 139 24.30 -37.08 67.39
C GLY A 139 24.77 -37.07 65.93
N GLY A 140 25.94 -37.57 65.50
CA GLY A 140 26.60 -38.84 65.85
C GLY A 140 25.79 -39.99 65.23
N ASN A 141 26.25 -40.85 64.31
CA ASN A 141 27.60 -41.29 63.98
C ASN A 141 27.57 -42.11 62.66
N LYS A 142 28.68 -42.05 61.91
CA LYS A 142 29.37 -43.11 61.14
C LYS A 142 28.80 -43.78 59.87
N GLU A 143 29.63 -43.64 58.82
CA GLU A 143 30.24 -44.67 57.93
C GLU A 143 29.29 -45.66 57.21
N ASN A 144 29.41 -45.95 55.90
CA ASN A 144 30.64 -46.20 55.15
C ASN A 144 30.39 -46.10 53.62
N SER A 145 31.49 -45.93 52.90
CA SER A 145 31.69 -45.81 51.45
C SER A 145 30.95 -46.81 50.53
N ARG A 146 30.54 -46.35 49.34
CA ARG A 146 31.06 -46.84 48.03
C ARG A 146 30.53 -46.04 46.84
N SER A 147 31.45 -45.82 45.91
CA SER A 147 31.39 -45.13 44.61
C SER A 147 30.36 -45.66 43.61
N ARG A 148 29.71 -44.77 42.83
CA ARG A 148 29.78 -44.72 41.34
C ARG A 148 28.75 -43.74 40.73
N SER A 149 29.24 -43.01 39.72
CA SER A 149 28.55 -42.43 38.55
C SER A 149 27.26 -41.61 38.76
N LEU A 150 27.37 -40.29 38.57
CA LEU A 150 26.22 -39.40 38.33
C LEU A 150 25.65 -39.64 36.92
N SER A 151 24.40 -40.06 36.86
CA SER A 151 23.50 -39.82 35.73
C SER A 151 22.44 -38.79 36.16
N PRO A 152 22.07 -37.82 35.31
CA PRO A 152 21.03 -36.85 35.63
C PRO A 152 19.62 -37.47 35.54
N PRO A 153 18.65 -37.03 36.36
CA PRO A 153 17.26 -37.49 36.33
C PRO A 153 16.46 -36.92 35.14
N PRO A 154 15.31 -37.52 34.80
CA PRO A 154 14.78 -37.51 33.45
C PRO A 154 14.05 -36.20 33.08
N MET A 155 14.14 -35.86 31.80
CA MET A 155 13.59 -34.67 31.18
C MET A 155 12.37 -35.10 30.35
N ALA A 156 11.17 -34.62 30.70
CA ALA A 156 9.96 -34.95 29.94
C ALA A 156 9.99 -34.29 28.55
N GLU A 157 9.71 -35.09 27.52
CA GLU A 157 9.60 -34.73 26.10
C GLU A 157 8.12 -34.84 25.71
N ILE A 158 7.50 -33.77 25.18
CA ILE A 158 6.10 -33.82 24.73
C ILE A 158 6.09 -33.90 23.20
N LYS A 159 5.74 -35.08 22.66
CA LYS A 159 5.33 -35.31 21.27
C LYS A 159 3.81 -35.41 21.20
N ALA A 160 3.23 -34.91 20.11
CA ALA A 160 1.82 -35.06 19.80
C ALA A 160 1.62 -36.30 18.91
N ASP A 161 0.73 -37.23 19.29
CA ASP A 161 -0.35 -37.73 18.41
C ASP A 161 -1.31 -38.74 19.10
N SER A 162 -2.60 -38.44 18.93
CA SER A 162 -3.79 -39.22 18.50
C SER A 162 -4.05 -40.70 18.89
N ASP A 163 -5.31 -40.91 19.32
CA ASP A 163 -6.17 -42.13 19.41
C ASP A 163 -6.07 -43.09 20.62
N THR A 164 -7.07 -43.04 21.52
CA THR A 164 -8.13 -44.08 21.72
C THR A 164 -9.08 -43.69 22.88
N PHE A 165 -10.38 -43.86 22.62
CA PHE A 165 -11.55 -43.41 23.40
C PHE A 165 -11.85 -44.19 24.69
N LEU A 166 -12.37 -43.50 25.71
CA LEU A 166 -13.41 -43.99 26.63
C LEU A 166 -14.34 -42.82 27.02
N ALA A 167 -15.65 -43.01 26.85
CA ALA A 167 -16.69 -41.98 26.89
C ALA A 167 -17.34 -41.82 28.28
N VAL A 168 -17.67 -40.57 28.66
CA VAL A 168 -18.62 -40.20 29.73
C VAL A 168 -19.40 -38.94 29.28
N PRO A 169 -20.71 -38.76 29.60
CA PRO A 169 -21.62 -37.88 28.86
C PRO A 169 -21.59 -36.39 29.23
N LEU A 170 -22.08 -35.60 28.24
CA LEU A 170 -22.20 -34.14 28.13
C LEU A 170 -22.80 -33.36 29.32
N SER A 171 -22.26 -32.14 29.51
CA SER A 171 -23.02 -30.89 29.74
C SER A 171 -22.28 -29.71 29.06
N PRO A 172 -22.98 -28.64 28.61
CA PRO A 172 -22.62 -27.91 27.40
C PRO A 172 -21.41 -26.97 27.53
N GLU A 173 -20.53 -27.08 26.55
CA GLU A 173 -19.22 -26.46 26.40
C GLU A 173 -19.31 -24.97 26.03
N LEU A 174 -18.75 -24.09 26.86
CA LEU A 174 -18.51 -22.69 26.48
C LEU A 174 -17.14 -22.61 25.80
N VAL A 175 -17.14 -22.78 24.48
CA VAL A 175 -15.96 -22.77 23.61
C VAL A 175 -15.21 -21.43 23.71
N ILE A 176 -14.09 -21.41 24.43
CA ILE A 176 -13.12 -20.30 24.37
C ILE A 176 -12.14 -20.60 23.23
N SER A 177 -12.40 -19.97 22.08
CA SER A 177 -11.56 -20.03 20.88
C SER A 177 -10.15 -19.47 21.15
N ASP A 178 -9.15 -20.31 20.89
CA ASP A 178 -7.72 -19.96 20.80
C ASP A 178 -7.50 -18.92 19.69
N GLN A 179 -7.44 -17.63 20.04
CA GLN A 179 -7.09 -16.58 19.08
C GLN A 179 -5.58 -16.56 18.83
N LYS A 180 -5.14 -17.37 17.85
CA LYS A 180 -3.89 -17.20 17.09
C LYS A 180 -3.63 -15.71 16.85
N LEU A 181 -2.42 -15.22 17.13
CA LEU A 181 -1.95 -13.87 16.81
C LEU A 181 -2.19 -13.61 15.31
N GLN A 182 -3.30 -12.97 14.97
CA GLN A 182 -3.71 -12.80 13.58
C GLN A 182 -2.71 -11.88 12.88
N LYS A 183 -2.03 -12.39 11.84
CA LYS A 183 -1.39 -11.52 10.84
C LYS A 183 -2.42 -10.44 10.46
N PRO A 184 -2.04 -9.15 10.40
CA PRO A 184 -3.00 -8.09 10.15
C PRO A 184 -3.77 -8.41 8.87
N LYS A 185 -5.06 -8.72 9.04
CA LYS A 185 -5.93 -9.19 7.97
C LYS A 185 -5.98 -8.09 6.91
N ARG A 186 -5.51 -8.40 5.69
CA ARG A 186 -5.71 -7.49 4.55
C ARG A 186 -7.20 -7.39 4.29
N VAL A 187 -7.63 -6.20 3.89
CA VAL A 187 -9.02 -5.96 3.52
C VAL A 187 -9.16 -6.39 2.06
N ALA A 188 -9.86 -7.49 1.83
CA ALA A 188 -9.90 -8.14 0.52
C ALA A 188 -10.57 -7.24 -0.52
N SER A 189 -11.62 -6.50 -0.16
CA SER A 189 -12.27 -5.54 -1.07
C SER A 189 -11.32 -4.46 -1.62
N VAL A 190 -10.32 -4.03 -0.85
CA VAL A 190 -9.33 -3.03 -1.31
C VAL A 190 -8.42 -3.61 -2.38
N ASP A 191 -7.97 -4.86 -2.19
CA ASP A 191 -7.13 -5.53 -3.18
C ASP A 191 -7.97 -5.90 -4.43
N ILE A 192 -9.20 -6.39 -4.27
CA ILE A 192 -10.13 -6.70 -5.38
C ILE A 192 -10.48 -5.45 -6.20
N PHE A 193 -10.84 -4.34 -5.56
CA PHE A 193 -11.17 -3.11 -6.28
C PHE A 193 -9.94 -2.56 -7.02
N ARG A 194 -8.74 -2.74 -6.48
CA ARG A 194 -7.48 -2.44 -7.18
C ARG A 194 -7.29 -3.33 -8.40
N GLY A 195 -7.54 -4.63 -8.25
CA GLY A 195 -7.46 -5.59 -9.35
C GLY A 195 -8.48 -5.34 -10.44
N LEU A 196 -9.71 -4.98 -10.08
CA LEU A 196 -10.74 -4.54 -11.03
C LEU A 196 -10.24 -3.34 -11.83
N THR A 197 -9.65 -2.34 -11.17
CA THR A 197 -9.16 -1.13 -11.85
C THR A 197 -8.07 -1.48 -12.87
N VAL A 198 -7.16 -2.40 -12.53
CA VAL A 198 -6.12 -2.89 -13.46
C VAL A 198 -6.73 -3.74 -14.59
N ALA A 199 -7.71 -4.60 -14.30
CA ALA A 199 -8.41 -5.37 -15.34
C ALA A 199 -9.19 -4.47 -16.30
N LEU A 200 -9.84 -3.42 -15.78
CA LEU A 200 -10.53 -2.41 -16.59
C LEU A 200 -9.55 -1.60 -17.45
N MET A 201 -8.35 -1.30 -16.94
CA MET A 201 -7.28 -0.66 -17.71
C MET A 201 -6.89 -1.51 -18.92
N ILE A 202 -6.58 -2.79 -18.72
CA ILE A 202 -6.28 -3.73 -19.83
C ILE A 202 -7.45 -3.77 -20.82
N LEU A 203 -8.69 -3.89 -20.30
CA LEU A 203 -9.88 -3.91 -21.15
C LEU A 203 -10.00 -2.69 -22.05
N VAL A 204 -9.75 -1.50 -21.52
CA VAL A 204 -9.98 -0.25 -22.27
C VAL A 204 -8.83 0.10 -23.20
N ASP A 205 -7.60 -0.33 -22.87
CA ASP A 205 -6.42 -0.11 -23.71
C ASP A 205 -6.50 -0.98 -24.98
N ASP A 206 -6.90 -2.25 -24.83
CA ASP A 206 -6.87 -3.20 -25.95
C ASP A 206 -8.23 -3.32 -26.69
N ALA A 207 -9.38 -3.16 -26.00
CA ALA A 207 -10.71 -3.22 -26.65
C ALA A 207 -11.31 -1.84 -26.97
N GLY A 208 -10.77 -0.75 -26.41
CA GLY A 208 -11.35 0.59 -26.52
C GLY A 208 -11.32 1.19 -27.92
N GLY A 209 -10.43 0.72 -28.80
CA GLY A 209 -10.39 1.13 -30.21
C GLY A 209 -11.58 0.62 -31.02
N GLU A 210 -12.05 -0.59 -30.73
CA GLU A 210 -13.18 -1.23 -31.42
C GLU A 210 -14.53 -0.81 -30.84
N TRP A 211 -14.55 -0.48 -29.53
CA TRP A 211 -15.72 -0.09 -28.77
C TRP A 211 -15.57 1.33 -28.20
N PRO A 212 -16.07 2.37 -28.90
CA PRO A 212 -15.92 3.76 -28.49
C PRO A 212 -16.47 4.08 -27.09
N VAL A 213 -17.52 3.38 -26.65
CA VAL A 213 -18.11 3.52 -25.30
C VAL A 213 -17.19 2.94 -24.22
N ILE A 214 -16.35 1.97 -24.57
CA ILE A 214 -15.31 1.42 -23.71
C ILE A 214 -14.11 2.38 -23.68
N GLY A 215 -13.68 2.90 -24.83
CA GLY A 215 -12.57 3.86 -24.95
C GLY A 215 -12.88 5.26 -24.40
N HIS A 216 -11.90 6.17 -24.45
CA HIS A 216 -12.05 7.52 -23.88
C HIS A 216 -13.10 8.39 -24.58
N ALA A 217 -13.75 9.31 -23.85
CA ALA A 217 -14.50 10.39 -24.46
C ALA A 217 -13.55 11.34 -25.25
N PRO A 218 -13.96 11.90 -26.42
CA PRO A 218 -13.08 12.78 -27.20
C PRO A 218 -12.68 14.08 -26.47
N TRP A 219 -13.59 14.68 -25.70
CA TRP A 219 -13.29 15.88 -24.89
C TRP A 219 -14.19 15.98 -23.66
N ASN A 220 -15.45 16.38 -23.86
CA ASN A 220 -16.48 16.42 -22.82
C ASN A 220 -17.26 15.10 -22.83
N GLY A 221 -17.66 14.64 -21.65
CA GLY A 221 -18.32 13.35 -21.43
C GLY A 221 -17.44 12.38 -20.65
N CYS A 222 -18.03 11.24 -20.29
CA CYS A 222 -17.37 10.18 -19.53
C CYS A 222 -17.73 8.83 -20.14
N ASN A 223 -16.72 8.10 -20.61
CA ASN A 223 -16.84 6.71 -21.02
C ASN A 223 -16.17 5.77 -20.00
N LEU A 224 -16.21 4.46 -20.23
CA LEU A 224 -15.70 3.47 -19.26
C LEU A 224 -14.22 3.70 -18.94
N ALA A 225 -13.38 3.93 -19.94
CA ALA A 225 -11.95 4.21 -19.77
C ALA A 225 -11.66 5.43 -18.89
N ASP A 226 -12.60 6.37 -18.80
CA ASP A 226 -12.42 7.61 -18.05
C ASP A 226 -12.57 7.38 -16.53
N PHE A 227 -13.03 6.22 -16.07
CA PHE A 227 -13.12 5.89 -14.64
C PHE A 227 -11.84 5.24 -14.08
N VAL A 228 -11.01 4.62 -14.92
CA VAL A 228 -9.85 3.81 -14.51
C VAL A 228 -8.89 4.60 -13.62
N MET A 229 -8.42 5.75 -14.09
CA MET A 229 -7.43 6.54 -13.35
C MET A 229 -7.98 7.12 -12.02
N PRO A 230 -9.16 7.78 -11.98
CA PRO A 230 -9.73 8.22 -10.71
C PRO A 230 -9.96 7.09 -9.70
N PHE A 231 -10.40 5.91 -10.16
CA PHE A 231 -10.54 4.73 -9.27
C PHE A 231 -9.19 4.34 -8.68
N PHE A 232 -8.13 4.36 -9.50
CA PHE A 232 -6.78 4.08 -9.03
C PHE A 232 -6.30 5.08 -7.97
N LEU A 233 -6.48 6.39 -8.20
CA LEU A 233 -6.11 7.44 -7.25
C LEU A 233 -6.90 7.35 -5.93
N PHE A 234 -8.19 7.01 -6.02
CA PHE A 234 -9.03 6.79 -4.86
C PHE A 234 -8.49 5.63 -3.99
N ILE A 235 -8.15 4.50 -4.61
CA ILE A 235 -7.59 3.33 -3.92
C ILE A 235 -6.19 3.63 -3.35
N VAL A 236 -5.36 4.37 -4.08
CA VAL A 236 -4.07 4.86 -3.57
C VAL A 236 -4.30 5.69 -2.31
N GLY A 237 -5.30 6.58 -2.31
CA GLY A 237 -5.71 7.33 -1.13
C GLY A 237 -6.08 6.44 0.05
N MET A 238 -6.98 5.47 -0.15
CA MET A 238 -7.36 4.51 0.90
C MET A 238 -6.13 3.76 1.46
N SER A 239 -5.21 3.37 0.57
CA SER A 239 -3.99 2.65 0.92
C SER A 239 -3.00 3.49 1.72
N ILE A 240 -2.93 4.81 1.48
CA ILE A 240 -2.10 5.76 2.25
C ILE A 240 -2.51 5.72 3.72
N ALA A 241 -3.81 5.88 4.01
CA ALA A 241 -4.34 5.88 5.38
C ALA A 241 -4.02 4.56 6.12
N LEU A 242 -4.18 3.41 5.43
CA LEU A 242 -3.94 2.09 6.00
C LEU A 242 -2.46 1.77 6.22
N SER A 243 -1.58 2.19 5.30
CA SER A 243 -0.15 1.87 5.32
C SER A 243 0.62 2.73 6.30
N LEU A 244 0.35 4.04 6.34
CA LEU A 244 1.09 4.99 7.18
C LEU A 244 0.74 4.86 8.65
N LYS A 245 -0.47 4.41 9.00
CA LYS A 245 -0.86 4.10 10.38
C LYS A 245 0.08 3.10 11.07
N ARG A 246 0.70 2.20 10.31
CA ARG A 246 1.56 1.12 10.83
C ARG A 246 2.98 1.56 11.16
N ILE A 247 3.40 2.74 10.71
CA ILE A 247 4.79 3.21 10.86
C ILE A 247 4.84 4.18 12.05
N PRO A 248 5.51 3.87 13.16
CA PRO A 248 5.50 4.74 14.35
C PRO A 248 6.31 6.02 14.13
N ASN A 249 7.47 5.94 13.48
CA ASN A 249 8.37 7.09 13.30
C ASN A 249 8.05 7.91 12.03
N GLN A 250 7.85 9.21 12.19
CA GLN A 250 7.57 10.15 11.09
C GLN A 250 8.70 10.23 10.07
N LEU A 251 9.97 10.29 10.51
CA LEU A 251 11.12 10.39 9.60
C LEU A 251 11.24 9.15 8.70
N VAL A 252 11.00 7.96 9.29
CA VAL A 252 11.00 6.70 8.54
C VAL A 252 9.84 6.66 7.55
N ALA A 253 8.67 7.21 7.93
CA ALA A 253 7.52 7.32 7.02
C ALA A 253 7.84 8.25 5.84
N VAL A 254 8.40 9.44 6.08
CA VAL A 254 8.80 10.38 5.03
C VAL A 254 9.82 9.75 4.09
N ARG A 255 10.87 9.11 4.62
CA ARG A 255 11.88 8.43 3.78
C ARG A 255 11.25 7.36 2.88
N LYS A 256 10.31 6.55 3.40
CA LYS A 256 9.60 5.53 2.60
C LYS A 256 8.73 6.17 1.51
N VAL A 257 8.03 7.26 1.84
CA VAL A 257 7.19 8.00 0.88
C VAL A 257 8.06 8.58 -0.24
N ILE A 258 9.18 9.23 0.09
CA ILE A 258 10.10 9.81 -0.90
C ILE A 258 10.67 8.72 -1.81
N LEU A 259 11.21 7.63 -1.25
CA LEU A 259 11.78 6.54 -2.06
C LEU A 259 10.75 5.91 -2.99
N ARG A 260 9.52 5.72 -2.52
CA ARG A 260 8.43 5.20 -3.36
C ARG A 260 8.07 6.17 -4.49
N THR A 261 7.99 7.47 -4.18
CA THR A 261 7.72 8.51 -5.17
C THR A 261 8.80 8.54 -6.24
N LEU A 262 10.08 8.50 -5.85
CA LEU A 262 11.21 8.48 -6.79
C LEU A 262 11.18 7.26 -7.71
N LYS A 263 10.83 6.08 -7.20
CA LYS A 263 10.66 4.88 -8.04
C LYS A 263 9.51 5.05 -9.04
N LEU A 264 8.36 5.57 -8.61
CA LEU A 264 7.23 5.80 -9.52
C LEU A 264 7.59 6.80 -10.62
N LEU A 265 8.31 7.88 -10.29
CA LEU A 265 8.81 8.84 -11.27
C LEU A 265 9.81 8.20 -12.24
N PHE A 266 10.76 7.41 -11.72
CA PHE A 266 11.76 6.72 -12.53
C PHE A 266 11.12 5.74 -13.52
N TRP A 267 10.26 4.84 -13.04
CA TRP A 267 9.55 3.89 -13.91
C TRP A 267 8.59 4.60 -14.86
N GLY A 268 7.93 5.68 -14.41
CA GLY A 268 7.10 6.51 -15.26
C GLY A 268 7.86 7.11 -16.44
N LEU A 269 9.07 7.64 -16.22
CA LEU A 269 9.90 8.19 -17.29
C LEU A 269 10.43 7.09 -18.22
N LEU A 270 10.78 5.92 -17.69
CA LEU A 270 11.26 4.81 -18.50
C LEU A 270 10.18 4.28 -19.44
N LEU A 271 8.95 4.11 -18.94
CA LEU A 271 7.83 3.54 -19.68
C LEU A 271 7.25 4.57 -20.66
N GLN A 272 6.88 5.75 -20.15
CA GLN A 272 6.24 6.80 -20.96
C GLN A 272 7.21 7.54 -21.89
N GLY A 273 8.49 7.62 -21.51
CA GLY A 273 9.52 8.34 -22.25
C GLY A 273 9.92 7.67 -23.56
N GLY A 274 9.36 6.50 -23.90
CA GLY A 274 9.59 5.82 -25.17
C GLY A 274 10.80 4.91 -25.18
N PHE A 275 11.29 4.44 -24.03
CA PHE A 275 12.41 3.49 -23.99
C PHE A 275 12.07 2.17 -24.71
N SER A 276 10.81 1.75 -24.58
CA SER A 276 10.17 0.72 -25.41
C SER A 276 9.13 1.41 -26.29
N HIS A 277 9.29 1.36 -27.61
CA HIS A 277 8.26 1.86 -28.53
C HIS A 277 7.09 0.85 -28.60
N ALA A 278 5.99 1.25 -29.25
CA ALA A 278 4.77 0.47 -29.39
C ALA A 278 5.04 -1.01 -29.77
N PRO A 279 4.16 -1.97 -29.42
CA PRO A 279 4.42 -3.41 -29.56
C PRO A 279 4.83 -3.87 -30.97
N ASP A 280 4.54 -3.07 -31.98
CA ASP A 280 4.80 -3.25 -33.41
C ASP A 280 6.13 -2.64 -33.90
N LYS A 281 6.85 -1.86 -33.06
CA LYS A 281 8.11 -1.18 -33.43
C LYS A 281 9.28 -1.70 -32.61
N LEU A 282 10.15 -2.50 -33.23
CA LEU A 282 11.39 -3.07 -32.65
C LEU A 282 12.53 -2.05 -32.43
N THR A 283 12.23 -0.76 -32.29
CA THR A 283 13.22 0.31 -32.08
C THR A 283 13.38 0.63 -30.60
N TYR A 284 14.62 0.70 -30.13
CA TYR A 284 14.96 1.02 -28.73
C TYR A 284 15.69 2.36 -28.62
N GLY A 285 15.44 3.11 -27.54
CA GLY A 285 16.10 4.37 -27.23
C GLY A 285 15.12 5.52 -26.98
N VAL A 286 15.58 6.60 -26.35
CA VAL A 286 14.74 7.77 -26.03
C VAL A 286 15.33 9.01 -26.68
N ASP A 287 14.54 9.68 -27.52
CA ASP A 287 14.90 11.01 -28.02
C ASP A 287 14.56 12.06 -26.96
N MET A 288 15.61 12.57 -26.30
CA MET A 288 15.50 13.58 -25.25
C MET A 288 14.84 14.89 -25.71
N LYS A 289 14.81 15.18 -27.03
CA LYS A 289 14.16 16.38 -27.57
C LYS A 289 12.64 16.28 -27.66
N VAL A 290 12.09 15.06 -27.62
CA VAL A 290 10.65 14.79 -27.75
C VAL A 290 10.11 13.90 -26.62
N ILE A 291 10.92 13.63 -25.59
CA ILE A 291 10.51 12.82 -24.45
C ILE A 291 9.26 13.41 -23.79
N ARG A 292 8.30 12.55 -23.45
CA ARG A 292 7.09 12.96 -22.73
C ARG A 292 7.33 12.90 -21.22
N TRP A 293 7.36 14.07 -20.57
CA TRP A 293 7.67 14.18 -19.13
C TRP A 293 6.50 13.79 -18.21
N CYS A 294 5.28 14.08 -18.64
CA CYS A 294 4.06 13.85 -17.86
C CYS A 294 3.35 12.56 -18.31
N GLY A 295 3.01 11.71 -17.35
CA GLY A 295 2.33 10.44 -17.59
C GLY A 295 1.58 9.97 -16.35
N ILE A 296 0.93 8.81 -16.48
CA ILE A 296 0.03 8.25 -15.45
C ILE A 296 0.79 8.01 -14.14
N LEU A 297 1.96 7.36 -14.20
CA LEU A 297 2.78 7.08 -13.03
C LEU A 297 3.29 8.36 -12.35
N GLN A 298 3.65 9.38 -13.12
CA GLN A 298 4.09 10.68 -12.61
C GLN A 298 2.96 11.41 -11.90
N ARG A 299 1.74 11.39 -12.46
CA ARG A 299 0.54 11.94 -11.81
C ARG A 299 0.23 11.21 -10.50
N ILE A 300 0.29 9.88 -10.50
CA ILE A 300 0.11 9.07 -9.28
C ILE A 300 1.19 9.42 -8.25
N ALA A 301 2.45 9.57 -8.67
CA ALA A 301 3.56 9.91 -7.79
C ALA A 301 3.35 11.28 -7.12
N LEU A 302 2.93 12.30 -7.88
CA LEU A 302 2.63 13.63 -7.35
C LEU A 302 1.50 13.59 -6.33
N ALA A 303 0.35 12.99 -6.69
CA ALA A 303 -0.80 12.89 -5.80
C ALA A 303 -0.48 12.08 -4.53
N PHE A 304 0.24 10.97 -4.68
CA PHE A 304 0.71 10.15 -3.57
C PHE A 304 1.64 10.95 -2.64
N LEU A 305 2.63 11.67 -3.18
CA LEU A 305 3.58 12.44 -2.38
C LEU A 305 2.88 13.49 -1.53
N VAL A 306 2.04 14.33 -2.16
CA VAL A 306 1.34 15.43 -1.47
C VAL A 306 0.44 14.88 -0.37
N VAL A 307 -0.40 13.89 -0.70
CA VAL A 307 -1.37 13.35 0.26
C VAL A 307 -0.71 12.53 1.36
N ALA A 308 0.34 11.76 1.06
CA ALA A 308 1.08 11.01 2.07
C ALA A 308 1.83 11.92 3.05
N LEU A 309 2.43 13.03 2.58
CA LEU A 309 3.06 14.01 3.45
C LEU A 309 2.02 14.69 4.35
N MET A 310 0.87 15.08 3.78
CA MET A 310 -0.26 15.63 4.54
C MET A 310 -0.74 14.67 5.65
N GLU A 311 -0.84 13.37 5.34
CA GLU A 311 -1.22 12.34 6.30
C GLU A 311 -0.18 12.18 7.43
N ILE A 312 1.13 12.28 7.11
CA ILE A 312 2.21 12.20 8.10
C ILE A 312 2.16 13.39 9.07
N VAL A 313 1.92 14.60 8.56
CA VAL A 313 1.79 15.82 9.38
C VAL A 313 0.57 15.73 10.29
N SER A 314 -0.53 15.13 9.81
CA SER A 314 -1.80 15.03 10.53
C SER A 314 -1.86 13.89 11.57
N ARG A 315 -0.74 13.21 11.86
CA ARG A 315 -0.69 12.06 12.78
C ARG A 315 -1.19 12.36 14.19
N GLY A 316 -1.02 13.59 14.68
CA GLY A 316 -1.53 14.00 16.00
C GLY A 316 -3.07 13.92 16.13
N SER A 317 -3.80 13.90 15.02
CA SER A 317 -5.25 13.70 15.01
C SER A 317 -5.65 12.23 15.08
N GLN A 318 -4.77 11.28 14.72
CA GLN A 318 -5.11 9.85 14.70
C GLN A 318 -5.28 9.23 16.11
N THR A 319 -4.69 9.84 17.13
CA THR A 319 -4.71 9.33 18.52
C THR A 319 -5.88 9.86 19.34
N LYS A 320 -6.66 10.82 18.81
CA LYS A 320 -7.79 11.42 19.51
C LYS A 320 -9.00 10.48 19.46
N ALA A 321 -9.68 10.33 20.60
CA ALA A 321 -10.93 9.58 20.68
C ALA A 321 -11.99 10.22 19.76
N LEU A 322 -12.71 9.38 18.99
CA LEU A 322 -13.79 9.87 18.12
C LEU A 322 -14.89 10.49 18.99
N THR A 323 -15.19 11.77 18.78
CA THR A 323 -16.39 12.38 19.36
C THR A 323 -17.63 11.78 18.70
N PRO A 324 -18.65 11.33 19.44
CA PRO A 324 -19.84 10.74 18.85
C PRO A 324 -20.57 11.75 17.95
N GLY A 325 -20.88 11.34 16.71
CA GLY A 325 -21.60 12.18 15.74
C GLY A 325 -21.38 11.76 14.28
N GLN A 326 -22.37 12.05 13.42
CA GLN A 326 -22.37 11.68 12.00
C GLN A 326 -21.24 12.34 11.19
N PHE A 327 -20.69 13.47 11.64
CA PHE A 327 -19.57 14.18 10.98
C PHE A 327 -18.25 14.08 11.74
N SER A 328 -18.14 13.12 12.67
CA SER A 328 -16.98 12.98 13.56
C SER A 328 -15.65 12.84 12.79
N ILE A 329 -15.63 12.05 11.72
CA ILE A 329 -14.44 11.82 10.89
C ILE A 329 -14.09 13.07 10.09
N PHE A 330 -15.09 13.75 9.54
CA PHE A 330 -14.88 15.04 8.85
C PHE A 330 -14.26 16.08 9.77
N LYS A 331 -14.74 16.19 11.02
CA LYS A 331 -14.16 17.10 12.02
C LYS A 331 -12.74 16.71 12.40
N LEU A 332 -12.49 15.41 12.61
CA LEU A 332 -11.16 14.90 12.99
C LEU A 332 -10.10 15.17 11.91
N TYR A 333 -10.51 15.05 10.65
CA TYR A 333 -9.66 15.20 9.47
C TYR A 333 -9.95 16.47 8.67
N ALA A 334 -10.54 17.50 9.29
CA ALA A 334 -10.93 18.75 8.63
C ALA A 334 -9.76 19.42 7.91
N TRP A 335 -8.53 19.28 8.45
CA TRP A 335 -7.30 19.75 7.81
C TRP A 335 -7.10 19.20 6.39
N HIS A 336 -7.42 17.94 6.13
CA HIS A 336 -7.28 17.34 4.80
C HIS A 336 -8.24 17.98 3.80
N TRP A 337 -9.46 18.25 4.24
CA TRP A 337 -10.48 18.92 3.43
C TRP A 337 -10.18 20.40 3.22
N MET A 338 -9.56 21.09 4.19
CA MET A 338 -9.10 22.47 4.00
C MET A 338 -7.97 22.56 2.97
N VAL A 339 -7.00 21.63 3.00
CA VAL A 339 -5.96 21.54 1.97
C VAL A 339 -6.58 21.25 0.61
N GLY A 340 -7.51 20.29 0.54
CA GLY A 340 -8.25 20.00 -0.69
C GLY A 340 -9.02 21.21 -1.23
N ALA A 341 -9.73 21.95 -0.37
CA ALA A 341 -10.42 23.18 -0.74
C ALA A 341 -9.44 24.25 -1.25
N GLY A 342 -8.28 24.41 -0.61
CA GLY A 342 -7.24 25.32 -1.08
C GLY A 342 -6.71 24.94 -2.47
N VAL A 343 -6.41 23.66 -2.69
CA VAL A 343 -5.99 23.14 -4.02
C VAL A 343 -7.07 23.41 -5.07
N LEU A 344 -8.34 23.16 -4.73
CA LEU A 344 -9.46 23.41 -5.63
C LEU A 344 -9.62 24.90 -5.96
N VAL A 345 -9.54 25.78 -4.97
CA VAL A 345 -9.65 27.24 -5.19
C VAL A 345 -8.52 27.73 -6.09
N VAL A 346 -7.28 27.28 -5.86
CA VAL A 346 -6.14 27.63 -6.72
C VAL A 346 -6.36 27.11 -8.14
N TYR A 347 -6.78 25.85 -8.28
CA TYR A 347 -7.08 25.27 -9.59
C TYR A 347 -8.17 26.05 -10.34
N LEU A 348 -9.29 26.38 -9.68
CA LEU A 348 -10.39 27.14 -10.28
C LEU A 348 -9.97 28.59 -10.62
N ALA A 349 -9.21 29.25 -9.75
CA ALA A 349 -8.69 30.59 -10.00
C ALA A 349 -7.77 30.60 -11.23
N VAL A 350 -6.90 29.59 -11.37
CA VAL A 350 -6.00 29.47 -12.52
C VAL A 350 -6.77 29.14 -13.79
N ILE A 351 -7.68 28.16 -13.76
CA ILE A 351 -8.38 27.70 -14.97
C ILE A 351 -9.29 28.78 -15.56
N TYR A 352 -9.97 29.55 -14.71
CA TYR A 352 -10.89 30.62 -15.14
C TYR A 352 -10.22 31.99 -15.27
N GLY A 353 -9.19 32.28 -14.47
CA GLY A 353 -8.54 33.59 -14.43
C GLY A 353 -7.45 33.80 -15.48
N MET A 354 -6.80 32.72 -15.95
CA MET A 354 -5.66 32.83 -16.86
C MET A 354 -6.07 33.24 -18.29
N TYR A 355 -5.30 34.15 -18.89
CA TYR A 355 -5.44 34.54 -20.29
C TYR A 355 -4.66 33.60 -21.20
N VAL A 356 -5.34 33.11 -22.25
CA VAL A 356 -4.76 32.23 -23.25
C VAL A 356 -4.62 33.01 -24.57
N PRO A 357 -3.40 33.40 -24.96
CA PRO A 357 -3.14 34.06 -26.24
C PRO A 357 -3.19 33.08 -27.41
N ASP A 358 -3.22 33.64 -28.62
CA ASP A 358 -3.01 32.90 -29.86
C ASP A 358 -1.64 32.22 -29.88
N TRP A 359 -1.55 31.09 -30.57
CA TRP A 359 -0.32 30.30 -30.63
C TRP A 359 -0.23 29.52 -31.92
N HIS A 360 0.99 29.12 -32.28
CA HIS A 360 1.28 28.35 -33.49
C HIS A 360 2.11 27.12 -33.17
N PHE A 361 2.03 26.10 -34.01
CA PHE A 361 2.82 24.88 -33.87
C PHE A 361 3.11 24.25 -35.22
N THR A 362 4.19 23.49 -35.26
CA THR A 362 4.67 22.72 -36.41
C THR A 362 4.49 21.23 -36.16
N VAL A 363 3.99 20.50 -37.15
CA VAL A 363 3.84 19.05 -37.06
C VAL A 363 5.19 18.40 -37.36
N HIS A 364 5.84 17.87 -36.32
CA HIS A 364 7.17 17.24 -36.41
C HIS A 364 7.15 15.72 -36.65
N ARG A 365 5.98 15.15 -36.93
CA ARG A 365 5.80 13.71 -37.11
C ARG A 365 6.12 13.29 -38.54
N LYS A 366 7.20 12.53 -38.75
CA LYS A 366 7.69 12.10 -40.07
C LYS A 366 6.71 11.20 -40.84
N ASP A 367 5.88 10.43 -40.13
CA ASP A 367 4.85 9.54 -40.66
C ASP A 367 3.51 10.24 -40.96
N SER A 368 3.40 11.55 -40.66
CA SER A 368 2.19 12.31 -40.98
C SER A 368 2.29 12.98 -42.36
N ILE A 369 1.18 12.97 -43.11
CA ILE A 369 1.01 13.73 -44.36
C ILE A 369 1.25 15.24 -44.13
N ASP A 370 1.05 15.72 -42.89
CA ASP A 370 1.22 17.12 -42.52
C ASP A 370 2.62 17.43 -41.96
N TYR A 371 3.60 16.54 -42.11
CA TYR A 371 4.96 16.78 -41.66
C TYR A 371 5.51 18.12 -42.18
N GLY A 372 6.03 18.95 -41.25
CA GLY A 372 6.58 20.26 -41.56
C GLY A 372 5.55 21.37 -41.76
N LYS A 373 4.23 21.07 -41.77
CA LYS A 373 3.20 22.11 -41.85
C LYS A 373 3.08 22.85 -40.53
N SER A 374 2.91 24.16 -40.64
CA SER A 374 2.67 25.07 -39.51
C SER A 374 1.19 25.44 -39.44
N PHE A 375 0.63 25.34 -38.24
CA PHE A 375 -0.75 25.70 -37.96
C PHE A 375 -0.80 26.84 -36.95
N SER A 376 -1.74 27.76 -37.14
CA SER A 376 -2.04 28.83 -36.18
C SER A 376 -3.39 28.58 -35.54
N VAL A 377 -3.49 28.83 -34.23
CA VAL A 377 -4.70 28.68 -33.43
C VAL A 377 -5.03 30.01 -32.75
N SER A 378 -6.17 30.57 -33.14
CA SER A 378 -6.71 31.78 -32.55
C SER A 378 -7.54 31.45 -31.31
N CYS A 379 -7.09 31.93 -30.16
CA CYS A 379 -7.70 31.78 -28.85
C CYS A 379 -8.19 33.11 -28.30
N ASN A 380 -7.28 34.02 -27.93
CA ASN A 380 -7.54 35.31 -27.25
C ASN A 380 -8.71 35.31 -26.25
N VAL A 381 -8.71 34.36 -25.29
CA VAL A 381 -9.82 34.12 -24.36
C VAL A 381 -9.36 33.92 -22.91
N ARG A 382 -10.30 34.08 -21.96
CA ARG A 382 -10.17 33.66 -20.55
C ARG A 382 -11.26 32.65 -20.21
N GLY A 383 -10.95 31.71 -19.32
CA GLY A 383 -11.92 30.77 -18.73
C GLY A 383 -12.65 29.84 -19.69
N LYS A 384 -12.16 29.68 -20.92
CA LYS A 384 -12.71 28.71 -21.88
C LYS A 384 -12.18 27.30 -21.55
N LEU A 385 -13.07 26.32 -21.52
CA LEU A 385 -12.75 24.90 -21.25
C LEU A 385 -12.73 24.04 -22.53
N ASP A 386 -13.07 24.63 -23.67
CA ASP A 386 -13.01 23.96 -24.96
C ASP A 386 -11.56 23.75 -25.43
N PRO A 387 -11.35 22.79 -26.33
CA PRO A 387 -10.03 22.58 -26.90
C PRO A 387 -9.73 23.65 -27.96
N PRO A 388 -8.47 24.05 -28.15
CA PRO A 388 -7.29 23.84 -27.30
C PRO A 388 -7.00 25.06 -26.41
N CYS A 389 -7.93 26.04 -26.40
CA CYS A 389 -7.78 27.38 -25.84
C CYS A 389 -8.11 27.46 -24.35
N ASN A 390 -7.70 26.44 -23.60
CA ASN A 390 -7.88 26.36 -22.16
C ASN A 390 -6.56 26.59 -21.42
N ALA A 391 -6.67 27.04 -20.17
CA ALA A 391 -5.52 27.36 -19.32
C ALA A 391 -4.63 26.15 -19.03
N VAL A 392 -5.21 24.94 -18.89
CA VAL A 392 -4.46 23.70 -18.64
C VAL A 392 -3.45 23.46 -19.76
N GLY A 393 -3.93 23.39 -21.01
CA GLY A 393 -3.06 23.19 -22.16
C GLY A 393 -2.08 24.35 -22.38
N TYR A 394 -2.44 25.58 -22.02
CA TYR A 394 -1.53 26.72 -22.11
C TYR A 394 -0.34 26.60 -21.16
N ILE A 395 -0.58 26.22 -19.89
CA ILE A 395 0.49 26.00 -18.91
C ILE A 395 1.40 24.89 -19.38
N ASP A 396 0.84 23.76 -19.82
CA ASP A 396 1.62 22.63 -20.29
C ASP A 396 2.50 23.01 -21.50
N ARG A 397 1.96 23.77 -22.47
CA ARG A 397 2.73 24.31 -23.60
C ARG A 397 3.89 25.20 -23.17
N LYS A 398 3.69 26.04 -22.15
CA LYS A 398 4.71 27.00 -21.69
C LYS A 398 5.77 26.38 -20.80
N VAL A 399 5.39 25.42 -19.95
CA VAL A 399 6.29 24.80 -18.98
C VAL A 399 7.01 23.59 -19.59
N LEU A 400 6.27 22.70 -20.27
CA LEU A 400 6.85 21.48 -20.85
C LEU A 400 7.44 21.76 -22.24
N GLY A 401 6.86 22.69 -22.99
CA GLY A 401 7.21 22.92 -24.40
C GLY A 401 6.44 21.99 -25.35
N ILE A 402 6.21 22.46 -26.58
CA ILE A 402 5.32 21.79 -27.55
C ILE A 402 5.83 20.39 -27.95
N ASN A 403 7.15 20.22 -28.01
CA ASN A 403 7.79 18.96 -28.42
C ASN A 403 7.66 17.84 -27.39
N HIS A 404 7.34 18.18 -26.14
CA HIS A 404 7.23 17.23 -25.03
C HIS A 404 5.78 16.88 -24.69
N MET A 405 4.82 17.39 -25.48
CA MET A 405 3.40 17.13 -25.30
C MET A 405 2.95 15.87 -26.04
N TYR A 406 1.92 15.23 -25.53
CA TYR A 406 1.30 14.11 -26.21
C TYR A 406 0.67 14.50 -27.57
N HIS A 407 1.06 13.78 -28.63
CA HIS A 407 0.71 14.10 -30.02
C HIS A 407 -0.57 13.42 -30.55
N HIS A 408 -1.19 12.52 -29.79
CA HIS A 408 -2.40 11.80 -30.20
C HIS A 408 -3.58 12.03 -29.26
N PRO A 409 -3.98 13.28 -29.00
CA PRO A 409 -5.07 13.57 -28.07
C PRO A 409 -6.40 12.97 -28.54
N ALA A 410 -7.23 12.58 -27.57
CA ALA A 410 -8.52 11.91 -27.81
C ALA A 410 -9.49 12.75 -28.67
N TRP A 411 -9.34 14.08 -28.69
CA TRP A 411 -10.19 14.99 -29.45
C TRP A 411 -10.08 14.82 -30.97
N ARG A 412 -9.05 14.11 -31.46
CA ARG A 412 -8.86 13.82 -32.90
C ARG A 412 -10.03 13.03 -33.47
N ARG A 413 -10.71 12.27 -32.60
CA ARG A 413 -11.91 11.47 -32.91
C ARG A 413 -13.21 12.25 -32.80
N SER A 414 -13.15 13.54 -32.49
CA SER A 414 -14.35 14.37 -32.38
C SER A 414 -14.96 14.61 -33.76
N LYS A 415 -16.28 14.81 -33.80
CA LYS A 415 -17.03 15.21 -35.01
C LYS A 415 -16.50 16.51 -35.66
N ALA A 416 -15.76 17.31 -34.90
CA ALA A 416 -15.13 18.53 -35.41
C ALA A 416 -13.85 18.23 -36.23
N CYS A 417 -13.25 17.06 -36.06
CA CYS A 417 -11.97 16.69 -36.67
C CYS A 417 -12.12 15.63 -37.76
N THR A 418 -12.98 14.63 -37.58
CA THR A 418 -13.13 13.50 -38.52
C THR A 418 -14.61 13.16 -38.76
N ASP A 419 -14.90 12.68 -39.98
CA ASP A 419 -16.22 12.16 -40.36
C ASP A 419 -16.46 10.73 -39.80
N ASP A 420 -15.39 10.02 -39.41
CA ASP A 420 -15.45 8.67 -38.82
C ASP A 420 -15.79 8.67 -37.32
N SER A 421 -16.06 9.85 -36.73
CA SER A 421 -16.40 9.98 -35.32
C SER A 421 -17.53 9.02 -34.92
N PRO A 422 -17.38 8.23 -33.84
CA PRO A 422 -16.44 8.40 -32.72
C PRO A 422 -15.09 7.66 -32.88
N TYR A 423 -14.81 7.10 -34.05
CA TYR A 423 -13.54 6.44 -34.36
C TYR A 423 -12.48 7.45 -34.80
N GLU A 424 -11.21 7.06 -34.76
CA GLU A 424 -10.15 7.83 -35.40
C GLU A 424 -10.17 7.58 -36.91
N GLY A 425 -10.00 8.66 -37.67
CA GLY A 425 -10.00 8.64 -39.13
C GLY A 425 -9.22 9.82 -39.67
N PRO A 426 -9.11 9.96 -41.00
CA PRO A 426 -8.48 11.12 -41.61
C PRO A 426 -9.21 12.41 -41.22
N PHE A 427 -8.46 13.51 -41.10
CA PHE A 427 -9.07 14.80 -40.82
C PHE A 427 -9.92 15.26 -42.01
N ARG A 428 -11.12 15.79 -41.72
CA ARG A 428 -12.03 16.33 -42.75
C ARG A 428 -11.39 17.53 -43.46
N LYS A 429 -11.79 17.78 -44.72
CA LYS A 429 -11.21 18.83 -45.59
C LYS A 429 -11.42 20.29 -45.12
N GLY A 430 -12.07 20.51 -43.97
CA GLY A 430 -12.22 21.80 -43.30
C GLY A 430 -12.06 21.68 -41.78
N ALA A 431 -11.27 20.71 -41.30
CA ALA A 431 -11.02 20.53 -39.89
C ALA A 431 -10.36 21.79 -39.30
N PRO A 432 -10.78 22.27 -38.11
CA PRO A 432 -10.10 23.33 -37.42
C PRO A 432 -8.62 23.00 -37.20
N SER A 433 -7.75 24.02 -37.26
CA SER A 433 -6.29 23.84 -37.10
C SER A 433 -5.91 23.15 -35.79
N TRP A 434 -6.72 23.33 -34.73
CA TRP A 434 -6.50 22.69 -33.45
C TRP A 434 -6.70 21.17 -33.44
N CYS A 435 -7.33 20.58 -34.46
CA CYS A 435 -7.42 19.11 -34.57
C CYS A 435 -6.03 18.46 -34.70
N HIS A 436 -5.06 19.18 -35.24
CA HIS A 436 -3.66 18.75 -35.37
C HIS A 436 -2.82 19.08 -34.12
N ALA A 437 -3.37 19.85 -33.17
CA ALA A 437 -2.63 20.32 -32.02
C ALA A 437 -2.30 19.17 -31.05
N PRO A 438 -1.06 19.12 -30.53
CA PRO A 438 -0.73 18.28 -29.38
C PRO A 438 -1.39 18.81 -28.10
N PHE A 439 -1.71 17.90 -27.17
CA PHE A 439 -2.31 18.22 -25.88
C PHE A 439 -1.97 17.16 -24.84
N GLU A 440 -1.57 17.59 -23.65
CA GLU A 440 -1.11 16.71 -22.58
C GLU A 440 -2.26 16.33 -21.62
N PRO A 441 -2.86 15.12 -21.72
CA PRO A 441 -3.93 14.66 -20.83
C PRO A 441 -3.49 14.57 -19.36
N GLU A 442 -2.21 14.26 -19.13
CA GLU A 442 -1.63 13.98 -17.82
C GLU A 442 -0.80 15.15 -17.29
N GLY A 443 -1.09 16.37 -17.78
CA GLY A 443 -0.31 17.59 -17.55
C GLY A 443 -0.28 18.10 -16.12
N ILE A 444 0.37 19.25 -15.92
CA ILE A 444 0.72 19.77 -14.60
C ILE A 444 -0.54 20.18 -13.83
N LEU A 445 -1.37 21.04 -14.42
CA LEU A 445 -2.53 21.60 -13.73
C LEU A 445 -3.63 20.54 -13.51
N SER A 446 -3.83 19.64 -14.47
CA SER A 446 -4.77 18.52 -14.32
C SER A 446 -4.30 17.53 -13.25
N SER A 447 -2.99 17.31 -13.10
CA SER A 447 -2.41 16.49 -12.02
C SER A 447 -2.56 17.14 -10.63
N VAL A 448 -2.57 18.48 -10.54
CA VAL A 448 -2.87 19.18 -9.29
C VAL A 448 -4.32 18.93 -8.87
N SER A 449 -5.28 19.01 -9.79
CA SER A 449 -6.68 18.66 -9.50
C SER A 449 -6.85 17.19 -9.09
N ALA A 450 -6.03 16.30 -9.66
CA ALA A 450 -6.04 14.86 -9.34
C ALA A 450 -5.72 14.53 -7.86
N ILE A 451 -5.07 15.44 -7.14
CA ILE A 451 -4.85 15.34 -5.69
C ILE A 451 -6.18 15.19 -4.93
N LEU A 452 -7.26 15.85 -5.40
CA LEU A 452 -8.58 15.80 -4.77
C LEU A 452 -9.14 14.38 -4.70
N SER A 453 -9.02 13.59 -5.78
CA SER A 453 -9.48 12.20 -5.82
C SER A 453 -8.75 11.33 -4.79
N THR A 454 -7.44 11.57 -4.59
CA THR A 454 -6.64 10.87 -3.58
C THR A 454 -7.00 11.30 -2.16
N ILE A 455 -7.31 12.59 -1.92
CA ILE A 455 -7.81 13.07 -0.62
C ILE A 455 -9.14 12.41 -0.26
N ILE A 456 -10.07 12.32 -1.22
CA ILE A 456 -11.35 11.63 -1.02
C ILE A 456 -11.10 10.16 -0.67
N GLY A 457 -10.18 9.49 -1.38
CA GLY A 457 -9.77 8.13 -1.07
C GLY A 457 -9.19 7.97 0.34
N VAL A 458 -8.35 8.89 0.80
CA VAL A 458 -7.81 8.88 2.18
C VAL A 458 -8.94 8.93 3.21
N HIS A 459 -9.96 9.77 2.98
CA HIS A 459 -11.12 9.84 3.88
C HIS A 459 -11.84 8.50 3.99
N PHE A 460 -12.04 7.78 2.87
CA PHE A 460 -12.59 6.42 2.88
C PHE A 460 -11.72 5.44 3.69
N GLY A 461 -10.39 5.56 3.57
CA GLY A 461 -9.45 4.80 4.38
C GLY A 461 -9.57 5.11 5.89
N HIS A 462 -9.76 6.38 6.27
CA HIS A 462 -9.99 6.76 7.67
C HIS A 462 -11.29 6.20 8.23
N VAL A 463 -12.38 6.21 7.43
CA VAL A 463 -13.66 5.57 7.81
C VAL A 463 -13.46 4.08 8.10
N LEU A 464 -12.70 3.38 7.26
CA LEU A 464 -12.38 1.97 7.46
C LEU A 464 -11.58 1.71 8.75
N ILE A 465 -10.68 2.63 9.09
CA ILE A 465 -9.79 2.53 10.25
C ILE A 465 -10.52 2.80 11.57
N HIS A 466 -11.38 3.82 11.61
CA HIS A 466 -11.97 4.33 12.85
C HIS A 466 -13.32 3.72 13.19
N LEU A 467 -14.19 3.53 12.19
CA LEU A 467 -15.47 2.88 12.42
C LEU A 467 -15.26 1.38 12.38
N LYS A 468 -15.74 0.66 13.40
CA LYS A 468 -15.64 -0.81 13.46
C LYS A 468 -16.84 -1.50 12.82
N GLY A 469 -18.03 -0.91 12.88
CA GLY A 469 -19.25 -1.48 12.35
C GLY A 469 -19.37 -1.36 10.83
N HIS A 470 -19.71 -2.46 10.16
CA HIS A 470 -20.06 -2.48 8.73
C HIS A 470 -21.17 -1.47 8.34
N PRO A 471 -22.32 -1.38 9.05
CA PRO A 471 -23.40 -0.47 8.64
C PRO A 471 -23.00 1.01 8.78
N GLU A 472 -22.20 1.35 9.78
CA GLU A 472 -21.73 2.72 9.99
C GLU A 472 -20.75 3.17 8.88
N ARG A 473 -19.85 2.27 8.47
CA ARG A 473 -18.94 2.48 7.33
C ARG A 473 -19.73 2.70 6.04
N LEU A 474 -20.65 1.79 5.75
CA LEU A 474 -21.48 1.85 4.55
C LEU A 474 -22.35 3.09 4.52
N LYS A 475 -22.97 3.48 5.64
CA LYS A 475 -23.75 4.72 5.72
C LYS A 475 -22.91 5.95 5.35
N HIS A 476 -21.68 6.06 5.86
CA HIS A 476 -20.76 7.15 5.51
C HIS A 476 -20.39 7.14 4.03
N TRP A 477 -19.99 5.97 3.52
CA TRP A 477 -19.54 5.81 2.14
C TRP A 477 -20.64 6.03 1.12
N PHE A 478 -21.85 5.51 1.35
CA PHE A 478 -22.99 5.76 0.48
C PHE A 478 -23.42 7.21 0.51
N LEU A 479 -23.52 7.83 1.69
CA LEU A 479 -23.91 9.23 1.81
C LEU A 479 -22.95 10.14 1.04
N MET A 480 -21.63 9.94 1.23
CA MET A 480 -20.64 10.73 0.51
C MET A 480 -20.60 10.38 -0.98
N GLY A 481 -20.73 9.10 -1.35
CA GLY A 481 -20.74 8.65 -2.73
C GLY A 481 -21.90 9.25 -3.54
N PHE A 482 -23.12 9.21 -3.01
CA PHE A 482 -24.28 9.84 -3.64
C PHE A 482 -24.18 11.36 -3.66
N ALA A 483 -23.72 11.99 -2.57
CA ALA A 483 -23.55 13.44 -2.53
C ALA A 483 -22.55 13.93 -3.60
N LEU A 484 -21.40 13.26 -3.73
CA LEU A 484 -20.42 13.57 -4.77
C LEU A 484 -21.00 13.32 -6.17
N LEU A 485 -21.64 12.17 -6.40
CA LEU A 485 -22.22 11.84 -7.70
C LEU A 485 -23.28 12.87 -8.13
N ILE A 486 -24.22 13.19 -7.24
CA ILE A 486 -25.26 14.20 -7.50
C ILE A 486 -24.62 15.55 -7.78
N SER A 487 -23.67 16.00 -6.94
CA SER A 487 -23.01 17.30 -7.14
C SER A 487 -22.30 17.41 -8.49
N GLY A 488 -21.59 16.36 -8.92
CA GLY A 488 -20.88 16.33 -10.19
C GLY A 488 -21.83 16.32 -11.40
N ILE A 489 -22.92 15.54 -11.31
CA ILE A 489 -23.98 15.50 -12.33
C ILE A 489 -24.67 16.87 -12.42
N THR A 490 -25.05 17.47 -11.29
CA THR A 490 -25.66 18.80 -11.26
C THR A 490 -24.74 19.85 -11.90
N LEU A 491 -23.45 19.87 -11.56
CA LEU A 491 -22.48 20.80 -12.18
C LEU A 491 -22.39 20.64 -13.70
N HIS A 492 -22.49 19.40 -14.20
CA HIS A 492 -22.45 19.12 -15.64
C HIS A 492 -23.73 19.58 -16.36
N PHE A 493 -24.90 19.18 -15.85
CA PHE A 493 -26.19 19.47 -16.49
C PHE A 493 -26.65 20.93 -16.32
N THR A 494 -26.15 21.64 -15.30
CA THR A 494 -26.34 23.10 -15.19
C THR A 494 -25.39 23.90 -16.09
N HIS A 495 -24.54 23.21 -16.87
CA HIS A 495 -23.50 23.82 -17.72
C HIS A 495 -22.48 24.69 -16.96
N ALA A 496 -22.41 24.57 -15.63
CA ALA A 496 -21.44 25.31 -14.82
C ALA A 496 -20.00 24.81 -15.05
N ILE A 497 -19.80 23.48 -14.97
CA ILE A 497 -18.50 22.83 -15.21
C ILE A 497 -18.73 21.52 -15.98
N PRO A 498 -18.30 21.41 -17.25
CA PRO A 498 -18.49 20.20 -18.04
C PRO A 498 -17.70 19.03 -17.45
N LEU A 499 -18.25 17.83 -17.55
CA LEU A 499 -17.53 16.62 -17.18
C LEU A 499 -16.43 16.38 -18.21
N ASN A 500 -15.18 16.62 -17.81
CA ASN A 500 -14.03 16.56 -18.69
C ASN A 500 -12.82 15.95 -17.97
N LYS A 501 -12.37 14.79 -18.46
CA LYS A 501 -11.19 14.05 -17.97
C LYS A 501 -9.90 14.80 -18.24
N GLN A 502 -9.75 15.34 -19.44
CA GLN A 502 -8.50 15.93 -19.95
C GLN A 502 -8.04 17.11 -19.09
N LEU A 503 -9.01 17.91 -18.63
CA LEU A 503 -8.78 19.02 -17.72
C LEU A 503 -8.82 18.61 -16.24
N TYR A 504 -9.25 17.38 -15.94
CA TYR A 504 -9.54 16.88 -14.60
C TYR A 504 -10.46 17.83 -13.80
N THR A 505 -11.58 18.19 -14.43
CA THR A 505 -12.57 19.16 -13.91
C THR A 505 -13.18 18.73 -12.56
N LEU A 506 -13.64 19.70 -11.77
CA LEU A 506 -14.31 19.41 -10.49
C LEU A 506 -15.53 18.49 -10.64
N SER A 507 -16.36 18.70 -11.66
CA SER A 507 -17.52 17.82 -11.93
C SER A 507 -17.07 16.39 -12.23
N TYR A 508 -15.99 16.21 -13.01
CA TYR A 508 -15.37 14.91 -13.24
C TYR A 508 -14.82 14.26 -11.96
N VAL A 509 -14.13 15.01 -11.09
CA VAL A 509 -13.68 14.52 -9.77
C VAL A 509 -14.86 14.01 -8.95
N CYS A 510 -15.93 14.81 -8.85
CA CYS A 510 -17.12 14.45 -8.08
C CYS A 510 -17.82 13.20 -8.62
N VAL A 511 -18.05 13.12 -9.94
CA VAL A 511 -18.71 11.95 -10.55
C VAL A 511 -17.87 10.69 -10.39
N THR A 512 -16.58 10.76 -10.68
CA THR A 512 -15.72 9.57 -10.66
C THR A 512 -15.38 9.11 -9.24
N ALA A 513 -15.20 10.03 -8.29
CA ALA A 513 -15.05 9.67 -6.87
C ALA A 513 -16.36 9.14 -6.27
N GLY A 514 -17.51 9.68 -6.68
CA GLY A 514 -18.83 9.15 -6.31
C GLY A 514 -19.05 7.73 -6.85
N ALA A 515 -18.70 7.49 -8.12
CA ALA A 515 -18.75 6.16 -8.71
C ALA A 515 -17.78 5.18 -8.01
N ALA A 516 -16.55 5.62 -7.71
CA ALA A 516 -15.57 4.81 -6.97
C ALA A 516 -16.08 4.42 -5.59
N ALA A 517 -16.70 5.37 -4.88
CA ALA A 517 -17.31 5.15 -3.58
C ALA A 517 -18.40 4.08 -3.61
N LEU A 518 -19.32 4.16 -4.58
CA LEU A 518 -20.42 3.21 -4.73
C LEU A 518 -19.91 1.82 -5.17
N ALA A 519 -19.00 1.78 -6.14
CA ALA A 519 -18.40 0.53 -6.60
C ALA A 519 -17.62 -0.16 -5.48
N PHE A 520 -16.77 0.57 -4.75
CA PHE A 520 -16.05 0.05 -3.60
C PHE A 520 -17.00 -0.45 -2.51
N SER A 521 -18.08 0.28 -2.21
CA SER A 521 -19.09 -0.13 -1.23
C SER A 521 -19.79 -1.43 -1.64
N ALA A 522 -20.08 -1.62 -2.93
CA ALA A 522 -20.65 -2.86 -3.45
C ALA A 522 -19.69 -4.05 -3.26
N PHE A 523 -18.41 -3.90 -3.65
CA PHE A 523 -17.40 -4.94 -3.40
C PHE A 523 -17.22 -5.22 -1.91
N TYR A 524 -17.22 -4.19 -1.07
CA TYR A 524 -17.13 -4.36 0.37
C TYR A 524 -18.29 -5.18 0.94
N ILE A 525 -19.53 -4.93 0.50
CA ILE A 525 -20.69 -5.72 0.90
C ILE A 525 -20.51 -7.18 0.47
N VAL A 526 -20.22 -7.42 -0.81
CA VAL A 526 -20.14 -8.80 -1.33
C VAL A 526 -18.98 -9.58 -0.70
N VAL A 527 -17.82 -8.94 -0.54
CA VAL A 527 -16.59 -9.61 -0.12
C VAL A 527 -16.42 -9.62 1.40
N ASP A 528 -16.53 -8.46 2.05
CA ASP A 528 -16.21 -8.33 3.48
C ASP A 528 -17.44 -8.50 4.39
N VAL A 529 -18.67 -8.30 3.88
CA VAL A 529 -19.92 -8.54 4.64
C VAL A 529 -20.49 -9.93 4.35
N PHE A 530 -20.67 -10.29 3.08
CA PHE A 530 -21.21 -11.60 2.69
C PHE A 530 -20.14 -12.70 2.55
N ASN A 531 -18.86 -12.37 2.69
CA ASN A 531 -17.73 -13.32 2.65
C ASN A 531 -17.61 -14.10 1.32
N LEU A 532 -18.13 -13.56 0.20
CA LEU A 532 -18.09 -14.17 -1.14
C LEU A 532 -16.79 -13.85 -1.89
N LYS A 533 -15.64 -13.91 -1.19
CA LYS A 533 -14.32 -13.59 -1.75
C LYS A 533 -13.91 -14.50 -2.92
N TYR A 534 -14.36 -15.76 -2.92
CA TYR A 534 -13.95 -16.76 -3.91
C TYR A 534 -14.34 -16.41 -5.34
N LEU A 535 -15.42 -15.63 -5.51
CA LEU A 535 -15.87 -15.15 -6.82
C LEU A 535 -14.88 -14.18 -7.48
N PHE A 536 -14.06 -13.50 -6.68
CA PHE A 536 -13.18 -12.43 -7.15
C PHE A 536 -11.69 -12.71 -6.89
N LEU A 537 -11.31 -13.98 -6.68
CA LEU A 537 -9.91 -14.36 -6.45
C LEU A 537 -8.95 -13.89 -7.55
N PRO A 538 -9.28 -14.03 -8.86
CA PRO A 538 -8.40 -13.51 -9.91
C PRO A 538 -8.17 -12.00 -9.77
N LEU A 539 -9.22 -11.23 -9.45
CA LEU A 539 -9.10 -9.80 -9.21
C LEU A 539 -8.31 -9.50 -7.94
N GLU A 540 -8.50 -10.26 -6.85
CA GLU A 540 -7.69 -10.10 -5.64
C GLU A 540 -6.20 -10.28 -5.94
N TRP A 541 -5.83 -11.32 -6.69
CA TRP A 541 -4.43 -11.61 -7.04
C TRP A 541 -3.84 -10.54 -7.95
N ILE A 542 -4.54 -10.14 -9.01
CA ILE A 542 -4.15 -9.01 -9.88
C ILE A 542 -3.95 -7.78 -9.01
N GLY A 543 -4.89 -7.51 -8.10
CA GLY A 543 -4.81 -6.43 -7.14
C GLY A 543 -3.53 -6.48 -6.33
N MET A 544 -3.23 -7.60 -5.68
CA MET A 544 -2.03 -7.79 -4.85
C MET A 544 -0.71 -7.54 -5.61
N ASN A 545 -0.71 -7.75 -6.94
CA ASN A 545 0.41 -7.56 -7.85
C ASN A 545 0.19 -6.43 -8.88
N ALA A 546 -0.67 -5.45 -8.57
CA ALA A 546 -1.16 -4.46 -9.52
C ALA A 546 -0.07 -3.69 -10.28
N MET A 547 1.07 -3.36 -9.64
CA MET A 547 2.16 -2.64 -10.31
C MET A 547 2.86 -3.50 -11.37
N LEU A 548 3.00 -4.81 -11.14
CA LEU A 548 3.58 -5.72 -12.13
C LEU A 548 2.69 -5.84 -13.35
N VAL A 549 1.42 -6.09 -13.09
CA VAL A 549 0.43 -6.25 -14.15
C VAL A 549 0.30 -4.93 -14.93
N TYR A 550 0.28 -3.77 -14.27
CA TYR A 550 0.30 -2.46 -14.93
C TYR A 550 1.48 -2.33 -15.89
N VAL A 551 2.72 -2.51 -15.40
CA VAL A 551 3.93 -2.29 -16.21
C VAL A 551 4.03 -3.30 -17.35
N MET A 552 3.65 -4.56 -17.13
CA MET A 552 3.81 -5.60 -18.14
C MET A 552 2.67 -5.64 -19.16
N ALA A 553 1.44 -5.36 -18.73
CA ALA A 553 0.24 -5.41 -19.57
C ALA A 553 -0.03 -4.07 -20.27
N ALA A 554 -0.26 -2.99 -19.53
CA ALA A 554 -0.67 -1.70 -20.12
C ALA A 554 0.42 -1.05 -20.96
N GLU A 555 1.68 -1.15 -20.53
CA GLU A 555 2.79 -0.57 -21.29
C GLU A 555 3.22 -1.48 -22.46
N GLY A 556 2.47 -2.56 -22.71
CA GLY A 556 2.66 -3.43 -23.86
C GLY A 556 3.96 -4.22 -23.86
N ILE A 557 4.73 -4.25 -22.75
CA ILE A 557 6.03 -4.94 -22.68
C ILE A 557 5.87 -6.42 -22.97
N PHE A 558 4.87 -7.06 -22.37
CA PHE A 558 4.62 -8.48 -22.58
C PHE A 558 4.09 -8.77 -23.99
N ALA A 559 3.15 -7.94 -24.47
CA ALA A 559 2.61 -8.06 -25.83
C ALA A 559 3.69 -7.85 -26.89
N GLY A 560 4.56 -6.84 -26.73
CA GLY A 560 5.70 -6.58 -27.60
C GLY A 560 6.71 -7.72 -27.60
N PHE A 561 7.00 -8.30 -26.43
CA PHE A 561 7.85 -9.49 -26.34
C PHE A 561 7.27 -10.68 -27.13
N ILE A 562 5.96 -10.95 -27.02
CA ILE A 562 5.31 -12.01 -27.79
C ILE A 562 5.25 -11.65 -29.29
N ASN A 563 4.91 -10.41 -29.64
CA ASN A 563 4.82 -9.94 -31.03
C ASN A 563 6.17 -9.97 -31.75
N GLY A 564 7.29 -9.93 -31.01
CA GLY A 564 8.62 -10.17 -31.58
C GLY A 564 8.77 -11.56 -32.22
N TRP A 565 7.89 -12.52 -31.89
CA TRP A 565 7.80 -13.82 -32.54
C TRP A 565 6.70 -13.79 -33.61
N TYR A 566 7.12 -13.66 -34.87
CA TYR A 566 6.24 -13.62 -36.04
C TYR A 566 6.59 -14.72 -37.03
N TYR A 567 5.62 -15.10 -37.88
CA TYR A 567 5.79 -16.12 -38.89
C TYR A 567 5.89 -15.50 -40.29
N ASP A 568 7.06 -15.63 -40.92
CA ASP A 568 7.47 -15.07 -42.21
C ASP A 568 7.44 -13.52 -42.29
N ASP A 569 6.33 -12.89 -41.92
CA ASP A 569 6.06 -11.45 -42.00
C ASP A 569 5.83 -10.84 -40.60
N PRO A 570 6.45 -9.69 -40.26
CA PRO A 570 6.22 -8.96 -39.01
C PRO A 570 4.75 -8.60 -38.72
N HIS A 571 3.89 -8.57 -39.74
CA HIS A 571 2.45 -8.36 -39.61
C HIS A 571 1.67 -9.63 -39.23
N ASN A 572 2.32 -10.80 -39.25
CA ASN A 572 1.71 -12.09 -38.91
C ASN A 572 2.25 -12.60 -37.57
N THR A 573 1.98 -11.86 -36.51
CA THR A 573 2.38 -12.23 -35.15
C THR A 573 1.51 -13.34 -34.58
N LEU A 574 2.02 -14.06 -33.58
CA LEU A 574 1.22 -15.07 -32.85
C LEU A 574 -0.06 -14.46 -32.25
N ILE A 575 0.01 -13.24 -31.73
CA ILE A 575 -1.15 -12.52 -31.20
C ILE A 575 -2.19 -12.28 -32.30
N TYR A 576 -1.76 -11.75 -33.45
CA TYR A 576 -2.65 -11.52 -34.58
C TYR A 576 -3.30 -12.82 -35.06
N TRP A 577 -2.53 -13.91 -35.13
CA TRP A 577 -3.04 -15.22 -35.51
C TRP A 577 -4.12 -15.73 -34.55
N ILE A 578 -3.87 -15.67 -33.22
CA ILE A 578 -4.84 -16.08 -32.19
C ILE A 578 -6.11 -15.22 -32.29
N GLN A 579 -5.96 -13.89 -32.35
CA GLN A 579 -7.08 -12.98 -32.47
C GLN A 579 -7.92 -13.30 -33.72
N LYS A 580 -7.28 -13.44 -34.88
CA LYS A 580 -7.94 -13.67 -36.16
C LYS A 580 -8.64 -15.03 -36.24
N HIS A 581 -7.95 -16.11 -35.88
CA HIS A 581 -8.44 -17.47 -36.13
C HIS A 581 -9.25 -18.04 -34.97
N VAL A 582 -8.89 -17.73 -33.72
CA VAL A 582 -9.58 -18.29 -32.55
C VAL A 582 -10.78 -17.44 -32.15
N PHE A 583 -10.60 -16.13 -32.03
CA PHE A 583 -11.64 -15.26 -31.49
C PHE A 583 -12.52 -14.63 -32.58
N VAL A 584 -11.91 -13.96 -33.57
CA VAL A 584 -12.66 -13.29 -34.65
C VAL A 584 -13.29 -14.32 -35.59
N GLY A 585 -12.54 -15.37 -35.95
CA GLY A 585 -13.01 -16.43 -36.85
C GLY A 585 -14.22 -17.18 -36.31
N VAL A 586 -14.19 -17.57 -35.03
CA VAL A 586 -15.30 -18.35 -34.45
C VAL A 586 -16.53 -17.47 -34.15
N TRP A 587 -16.35 -16.21 -33.75
CA TRP A 587 -17.47 -15.30 -33.45
C TRP A 587 -17.96 -14.50 -34.66
N HIS A 588 -17.32 -14.65 -35.82
CA HIS A 588 -17.65 -13.96 -37.07
C HIS A 588 -17.76 -12.44 -36.96
N SER A 589 -17.09 -11.84 -35.97
CA SER A 589 -17.15 -10.42 -35.66
C SER A 589 -15.85 -9.95 -35.06
N ARG A 590 -15.22 -8.96 -35.71
CA ARG A 590 -13.97 -8.35 -35.23
C ARG A 590 -14.15 -7.72 -33.84
N ARG A 591 -15.24 -6.97 -33.65
CA ARG A 591 -15.52 -6.26 -32.39
C ARG A 591 -15.71 -7.22 -31.22
N VAL A 592 -16.50 -8.27 -31.43
CA VAL A 592 -16.77 -9.27 -30.37
C VAL A 592 -15.55 -10.15 -30.15
N GLY A 593 -14.87 -10.57 -31.22
CA GLY A 593 -13.65 -11.37 -31.14
C GLY A 593 -12.55 -10.67 -30.32
N ILE A 594 -12.25 -9.39 -30.61
CA ILE A 594 -11.25 -8.63 -29.84
C ILE A 594 -11.69 -8.46 -28.37
N LEU A 595 -12.96 -8.13 -28.12
CA LEU A 595 -13.45 -8.01 -26.75
C LEU A 595 -13.28 -9.30 -25.94
N LEU A 596 -13.61 -10.45 -26.54
CA LEU A 596 -13.47 -11.76 -25.89
C LEU A 596 -12.01 -12.17 -25.73
N TYR A 597 -11.15 -11.83 -26.69
CA TYR A 597 -9.71 -12.04 -26.57
C TYR A 597 -9.16 -11.32 -25.33
N VAL A 598 -9.48 -10.04 -25.14
CA VAL A 598 -9.00 -9.28 -23.99
C VAL A 598 -9.52 -9.85 -22.67
N ILE A 599 -10.80 -10.25 -22.61
CA ILE A 599 -11.39 -10.81 -21.38
C ILE A 599 -10.84 -12.20 -21.05
N PHE A 600 -10.81 -13.10 -22.02
CA PHE A 600 -10.53 -14.53 -21.78
C PHE A 600 -9.09 -14.93 -22.02
N ALA A 601 -8.36 -14.23 -22.89
CA ALA A 601 -6.94 -14.47 -23.08
C ALA A 601 -6.11 -13.57 -22.17
N GLU A 602 -6.29 -12.25 -22.18
CA GLU A 602 -5.37 -11.35 -21.47
C GLU A 602 -5.66 -11.18 -19.98
N ILE A 603 -6.89 -10.78 -19.61
CA ILE A 603 -7.24 -10.56 -18.20
C ILE A 603 -7.14 -11.86 -17.40
N LEU A 604 -7.61 -12.97 -17.98
CA LEU A 604 -7.50 -14.29 -17.36
C LEU A 604 -6.03 -14.73 -17.23
N PHE A 605 -5.20 -14.53 -18.27
CA PHE A 605 -3.77 -14.82 -18.20
C PHE A 605 -3.10 -14.07 -17.05
N TRP A 606 -3.34 -12.76 -16.93
CA TRP A 606 -2.80 -11.97 -15.83
C TRP A 606 -3.36 -12.39 -14.46
N GLY A 607 -4.61 -12.85 -14.42
CA GLY A 607 -5.20 -13.49 -13.23
C GLY A 607 -4.44 -14.74 -12.80
N ILE A 608 -4.12 -15.63 -13.74
CA ILE A 608 -3.36 -16.86 -13.49
C ILE A 608 -1.93 -16.53 -13.07
N VAL A 609 -1.23 -15.67 -13.81
CA VAL A 609 0.15 -15.25 -13.49
C VAL A 609 0.22 -14.62 -12.10
N ALA A 610 -0.70 -13.70 -11.79
CA ALA A 610 -0.77 -13.09 -10.47
C ALA A 610 -1.08 -14.11 -9.36
N GLY A 611 -1.90 -15.12 -9.66
CA GLY A 611 -2.18 -16.25 -8.77
C GLY A 611 -0.95 -17.12 -8.51
N VAL A 612 -0.17 -17.46 -9.55
CA VAL A 612 1.11 -18.17 -9.40
C VAL A 612 2.08 -17.38 -8.54
N LEU A 613 2.24 -16.08 -8.80
CA LEU A 613 3.08 -15.20 -7.99
C LEU A 613 2.61 -15.13 -6.53
N HIS A 614 1.29 -15.11 -6.31
CA HIS A 614 0.70 -15.17 -4.98
C HIS A 614 1.06 -16.48 -4.25
N CYS A 615 0.93 -17.63 -4.92
CA CYS A 615 1.34 -18.94 -4.39
C CYS A 615 2.83 -18.97 -4.04
N LEU A 616 3.67 -18.34 -4.85
CA LEU A 616 5.11 -18.18 -4.61
C LEU A 616 5.45 -17.08 -3.57
N SER A 617 4.45 -16.37 -3.04
CA SER A 617 4.61 -15.23 -2.12
C SER A 617 5.49 -14.09 -2.68
N ILE A 618 5.51 -13.93 -4.01
CA ILE A 618 6.23 -12.86 -4.70
C ILE A 618 5.27 -11.68 -4.91
N TYR A 619 5.64 -10.52 -4.39
CA TYR A 619 4.88 -9.28 -4.55
C TYR A 619 5.78 -8.14 -4.99
N TRP A 620 5.61 -7.69 -6.24
CA TRP A 620 6.36 -6.54 -6.72
C TRP A 620 5.70 -5.24 -6.24
N LYS A 621 6.45 -4.46 -5.48
CA LYS A 621 6.02 -3.17 -4.93
C LYS A 621 7.05 -2.11 -5.26
N LEU A 622 6.59 -1.05 -5.93
CA LEU A 622 7.34 0.17 -6.14
C LEU A 622 7.31 1.01 -4.87
#